data_AF-A0A843CW41-F1
#
_entry.id   AF-A0A843CW41-F1
#
_cell.length_a   1.000
_cell.length_b   1.000
_cell.length_c   1.000
_cell.angle_alpha   90.00
_cell.angle_beta   90.00
_cell.angle_gamma   90.00
#
_symmetry.space_group_name_H-M   'P 1'
#
loop_
_entity.id
_entity.type
_entity.pdbx_description
1 polymer ?
#
loop_
_entity_poly.entity_id
_entity_poly.type
_entity_poly.pdbx_seq_one_letter_code
_entity_poly.pdbx_strand_id
1 'polypeptide(L)'
;SDASIPSPFAPFTLVIKGVEGFLAGYIARSNTGWSLGLSWILAGIAMVGGYFLTNWLFLGYGFLAGVYEVPFDTAQVLAGGLIGRPVARYLRSSLPNLLPLGKSSPAKPEN
;
A
#
# COMPACT_ATOMS: atom_id res chain seq x y z
N SER A 1 28.48 12.20 9.69
CA SER A 1 28.96 11.12 8.80
C SER A 1 27.99 9.97 8.95
N ASP A 2 26.76 10.14 8.47
CA ASP A 2 25.62 9.40 9.05
C ASP A 2 24.85 8.58 8.01
N ALA A 3 25.41 8.46 6.79
CA ALA A 3 24.82 7.73 5.66
C ALA A 3 25.13 6.23 5.66
N SER A 4 25.88 5.71 6.63
CA SER A 4 26.36 4.31 6.65
C SER A 4 25.75 3.45 7.76
N ILE A 5 24.91 4.00 8.63
CA ILE A 5 24.13 3.19 9.57
C ILE A 5 22.77 2.93 8.92
N PRO A 6 22.45 1.69 8.49
CA PRO A 6 21.12 1.38 7.99
C PRO A 6 20.12 1.77 9.07
N SER A 7 19.12 2.57 8.70
CA SER A 7 18.04 2.94 9.62
C SER A 7 17.50 1.65 10.25
N PRO A 8 17.49 1.52 11.58
CA PRO A 8 17.06 0.29 12.24
C PRO A 8 15.62 -0.08 11.87
N PHE A 9 14.84 0.89 11.38
CA PHE A 9 13.48 0.73 10.89
C PHE A 9 13.40 0.17 9.46
N ALA A 10 14.42 0.34 8.62
CA ALA A 10 14.39 -0.01 7.20
C ALA A 10 13.97 -1.47 6.91
N PRO A 11 14.50 -2.51 7.58
CA PRO A 11 14.06 -3.88 7.34
C PRO A 11 12.61 -4.12 7.77
N PHE A 12 12.17 -3.52 8.89
CA PHE A 12 10.81 -3.66 9.39
C PHE A 12 9.80 -2.97 8.48
N THR A 13 10.08 -1.73 8.07
CA THR A 13 9.26 -0.98 7.12
C THR A 13 9.11 -1.73 5.79
N LEU A 14 10.19 -2.35 5.29
CA LEU A 14 10.14 -3.14 4.06
C LEU A 14 9.18 -4.34 4.21
N VAL A 15 9.23 -5.06 5.32
CA VAL A 15 8.32 -6.18 5.61
C VAL A 15 6.89 -5.68 5.74
N ILE A 16 6.64 -4.63 6.53
CA ILE A 16 5.30 -4.07 6.76
C ILE A 16 4.70 -3.61 5.43
N LYS A 17 5.44 -2.85 4.62
CA LYS A 17 4.98 -2.37 3.32
C LYS A 17 4.78 -3.50 2.31
N GLY A 18 5.64 -4.52 2.33
CA GLY A 18 5.48 -5.72 1.52
C GLY A 18 4.18 -6.44 1.83
N VAL A 19 3.87 -6.65 3.11
CA VAL A 19 2.63 -7.29 3.57
C VAL A 19 1.41 -6.43 3.25
N GLU A 20 1.47 -5.12 3.51
CA GLU A 20 0.40 -4.16 3.21
C GLU A 20 0.05 -4.19 1.72
N GLY A 21 1.06 -4.09 0.84
CA GLY A 21 0.88 -4.12 -0.61
C GLY A 21 0.39 -5.48 -1.13
N PHE A 22 0.88 -6.58 -0.55
CA PHE A 22 0.42 -7.92 -0.90
C PHE A 22 -1.06 -8.13 -0.55
N LEU A 23 -1.46 -7.78 0.67
CA LEU A 23 -2.86 -7.88 1.11
C LEU A 23 -3.76 -6.97 0.27
N ALA A 24 -3.34 -5.72 0.04
CA ALA A 24 -4.10 -4.78 -0.76
C ALA A 24 -4.32 -5.30 -2.20
N GLY A 25 -3.26 -5.79 -2.85
CA GLY A 25 -3.31 -6.31 -4.21
C GLY A 25 -4.07 -7.63 -4.34
N TYR A 26 -3.85 -8.57 -3.42
CA TYR A 26 -4.48 -9.89 -3.44
C TYR A 26 -5.99 -9.78 -3.25
N ILE A 27 -6.45 -9.00 -2.27
CA ILE A 27 -7.87 -8.83 -1.97
C ILE A 27 -8.57 -7.98 -3.03
N ALA A 28 -7.92 -6.90 -3.51
CA ALA A 28 -8.50 -6.06 -4.56
C ALA A 28 -8.71 -6.81 -5.89
N ARG A 29 -7.98 -7.92 -6.13
CA ARG A 29 -8.11 -8.74 -7.33
C ARG A 29 -9.49 -9.40 -7.48
N SER A 30 -10.22 -9.59 -6.38
CA SER A 30 -11.53 -10.27 -6.39
C SER A 30 -12.63 -9.52 -7.19
N ASN A 31 -12.36 -8.30 -7.68
CA ASN A 31 -13.25 -7.48 -8.54
C ASN A 31 -14.67 -7.22 -8.03
N THR A 32 -14.96 -7.55 -6.77
CA THR A 32 -16.23 -7.28 -6.08
C THR A 32 -16.30 -5.81 -5.62
N GLY A 33 -17.46 -5.17 -5.66
CA GLY A 33 -17.62 -3.76 -5.23
C GLY A 33 -17.14 -3.46 -3.80
N TRP A 34 -17.11 -4.47 -2.92
CA TRP A 34 -16.64 -4.36 -1.54
C TRP A 34 -15.15 -4.69 -1.35
N SER A 35 -14.50 -5.35 -2.32
CA SER A 35 -13.12 -5.84 -2.17
C SER A 35 -12.11 -4.71 -1.98
N LEU A 36 -12.36 -3.54 -2.59
CA LEU A 36 -11.50 -2.36 -2.48
C LEU A 36 -11.56 -1.70 -1.09
N GLY A 37 -12.71 -1.79 -0.40
CA GLY A 37 -12.82 -1.30 0.99
C GLY A 37 -12.19 -2.28 1.97
N LEU A 38 -12.46 -3.57 1.78
CA LEU A 38 -11.96 -4.63 2.65
C LEU A 38 -10.44 -4.76 2.57
N SER A 39 -9.87 -4.68 1.36
CA SER A 39 -8.42 -4.66 1.12
C SER A 39 -7.74 -3.51 1.85
N TRP A 40 -8.32 -2.31 1.79
CA TRP A 40 -7.76 -1.14 2.47
C TRP A 40 -7.81 -1.25 3.99
N ILE A 41 -8.92 -1.74 4.56
CA ILE A 41 -9.05 -1.95 6.01
C ILE A 41 -8.05 -3.00 6.49
N LEU A 42 -7.98 -4.16 5.82
CA LEU A 42 -7.09 -5.26 6.23
C LEU A 42 -5.62 -4.90 6.06
N ALA A 43 -5.25 -4.24 4.97
CA ALA A 43 -3.89 -3.74 4.76
C ALA A 43 -3.53 -2.64 5.79
N GLY A 44 -4.47 -1.74 6.10
CA GLY A 44 -4.31 -0.71 7.12
C GLY A 44 -4.10 -1.27 8.53
N ILE A 45 -4.89 -2.29 8.92
CA ILE A 45 -4.72 -2.99 10.21
C ILE A 45 -3.36 -3.65 10.30
N ALA A 46 -2.93 -4.33 9.22
CA ALA A 46 -1.61 -4.96 9.17
C ALA A 46 -0.47 -3.93 9.28
N MET A 47 -0.63 -2.75 8.68
CA MET A 47 0.33 -1.66 8.75
C MET A 47 0.43 -1.07 10.16
N VAL A 48 -0.69 -0.62 10.75
CA VAL A 48 -0.74 -0.02 12.10
C VAL A 48 -0.28 -1.03 13.16
N GLY A 49 -0.73 -2.28 13.05
CA GLY A 49 -0.30 -3.36 13.94
C GLY A 49 1.19 -3.68 13.79
N GLY A 50 1.73 -3.63 12.57
CA GLY A 50 3.14 -3.88 12.28
C GLY A 50 4.07 -2.82 12.89
N TYR A 51 3.72 -1.54 12.75
CA TYR A 51 4.48 -0.45 13.37
C TYR A 51 4.38 -0.47 14.89
N PHE A 52 3.17 -0.65 15.43
CA PHE A 52 2.97 -0.82 16.87
C PHE A 52 3.84 -1.94 17.45
N LEU A 53 3.87 -3.12 16.80
CA LEU A 53 4.65 -4.26 17.27
C LEU A 53 6.16 -4.02 17.12
N THR A 54 6.58 -3.32 16.08
CA THR A 54 7.97 -2.91 15.87
C THR A 54 8.43 -1.97 16.97
N ASN A 55 7.63 -0.96 17.31
CA ASN A 55 7.95 -0.01 18.37
C ASN A 55 7.95 -0.65 19.75
N TRP A 56 6.98 -1.54 20.01
CA TRP A 56 6.86 -2.19 21.32
C TRP A 56 7.90 -3.29 21.55
N LEU A 57 8.02 -4.25 20.64
CA LEU A 57 8.81 -5.47 20.86
C LEU A 57 10.22 -5.39 20.25
N PHE A 58 10.34 -4.90 19.01
CA PHE A 58 11.60 -5.01 18.27
C PHE A 58 12.58 -3.89 18.58
N LEU A 59 12.09 -2.66 18.74
CA LEU A 59 12.90 -1.49 19.08
C LEU A 59 12.94 -1.22 20.59
N GLY A 60 12.04 -1.86 21.35
CA GLY A 60 12.04 -1.79 22.81
C GLY A 60 11.69 -0.43 23.40
N TYR A 61 11.06 0.47 22.62
CA TYR A 61 10.60 1.78 23.12
C TYR A 61 9.42 1.67 24.11
N GLY A 62 8.83 0.47 24.21
CA GLY A 62 7.78 0.16 25.17
C GLY A 62 6.36 0.42 24.65
N PHE A 63 5.37 -0.07 25.40
CA PHE A 63 3.96 -0.05 24.99
C PHE A 63 3.43 1.37 24.74
N LEU A 64 3.84 2.34 25.57
CA LEU A 64 3.42 3.74 25.44
C LEU A 64 3.88 4.35 24.10
N ALA A 65 5.13 4.13 23.70
CA ALA A 65 5.66 4.63 22.43
C ALA A 65 4.90 4.03 21.23
N GLY A 66 4.55 2.74 21.30
CA GLY A 66 3.68 2.12 20.29
C GLY A 66 2.30 2.79 20.19
N VAL A 67 1.64 3.05 21.33
CA VAL A 67 0.32 3.71 21.35
C VAL A 67 0.38 5.14 20.79
N TYR A 68 1.49 5.86 21.02
CA TYR A 68 1.67 7.22 20.49
C TYR A 68 1.73 7.29 18.96
N GLU A 69 2.20 6.23 18.28
CA GLU A 69 2.31 6.21 16.82
C GLU A 69 1.02 5.80 16.12
N VAL A 70 0.19 4.96 16.76
CA VAL A 70 -1.11 4.51 16.23
C VAL A 70 -1.98 5.62 15.61
N PRO A 71 -2.22 6.79 16.26
CA PRO A 71 -3.05 7.83 15.65
C PRO A 71 -2.42 8.42 14.37
N PHE A 72 -1.10 8.53 14.33
CA PHE A 72 -0.39 9.03 13.15
C PHE A 72 -0.43 8.01 12.01
N ASP A 73 -0.15 6.73 12.29
CA ASP A 73 -0.23 5.66 11.29
C ASP A 73 -1.66 5.49 10.75
N THR A 74 -2.66 5.63 11.62
CA THR A 74 -4.07 5.63 11.22
C THR A 74 -4.39 6.79 10.29
N ALA A 75 -3.92 8.00 10.61
CA ALA A 75 -4.08 9.16 9.73
C ALA A 75 -3.39 8.94 8.36
N GLN A 76 -2.22 8.30 8.35
CA GLN A 76 -1.51 7.95 7.11
C GLN A 76 -2.30 6.95 6.25
N VAL A 77 -2.87 5.90 6.85
CA VAL A 77 -3.72 4.93 6.14
C VAL A 77 -4.95 5.63 5.55
N LEU A 78 -5.60 6.52 6.33
CA LEU A 78 -6.76 7.29 5.91
C LEU A 78 -6.45 8.22 4.73
N ALA A 79 -5.39 9.02 4.87
CA ALA A 79 -4.93 9.92 3.81
C ALA A 79 -4.54 9.14 2.55
N GLY A 80 -3.80 8.04 2.70
CA GLY A 80 -3.37 7.18 1.61
C GLY A 80 -4.54 6.59 0.82
N GLY A 81 -5.61 6.14 1.48
CA GLY A 81 -6.79 5.62 0.78
C GLY A 81 -7.65 6.72 0.14
N LEU A 82 -7.83 7.85 0.82
CA LEU A 82 -8.63 8.98 0.31
C LEU A 82 -7.99 9.60 -0.94
N ILE A 83 -6.67 9.79 -0.93
CA ILE A 83 -5.91 10.36 -2.04
C ILE A 83 -5.60 9.28 -3.09
N GLY A 84 -5.29 8.05 -2.66
CA GLY A 84 -4.89 6.97 -3.56
C GLY A 84 -6.01 6.55 -4.52
N ARG A 85 -7.28 6.55 -4.08
CA ARG A 85 -8.43 6.20 -4.94
C ARG A 85 -8.59 7.11 -6.18
N PRO A 86 -8.69 8.44 -6.07
CA PRO A 86 -8.79 9.32 -7.24
C PRO A 86 -7.53 9.25 -8.10
N VAL A 87 -6.34 9.18 -7.48
CA VAL A 87 -5.07 9.03 -8.22
C VAL A 87 -5.04 7.74 -9.02
N ALA A 88 -5.45 6.61 -8.44
CA ALA A 88 -5.50 5.32 -9.13
C ALA A 88 -6.50 5.34 -10.30
N ARG A 89 -7.64 6.02 -10.16
CA ARG A 89 -8.60 6.21 -11.25
C ARG A 89 -8.01 7.05 -12.38
N TYR A 90 -7.42 8.19 -12.04
CA TYR A 90 -6.78 9.08 -13.01
C TYR A 90 -5.60 8.40 -13.74
N LEU A 91 -4.81 7.62 -13.01
CA LEU A 91 -3.70 6.87 -13.58
C LEU A 91 -4.23 5.78 -14.53
N ARG A 92 -5.26 5.03 -14.16
CA ARG A 92 -5.89 4.03 -15.04
C ARG A 92 -6.50 4.62 -16.30
N SER A 93 -7.03 5.85 -16.26
CA SER A 93 -7.53 6.52 -17.47
C SER A 93 -6.41 7.10 -18.34
N SER A 94 -5.24 7.40 -17.75
CA SER A 94 -4.11 8.02 -18.46
C SER A 94 -3.10 7.01 -19.00
N LEU A 95 -2.93 5.87 -18.32
CA LEU A 95 -2.05 4.76 -18.71
C LEU A 95 -2.26 4.25 -20.15
N PRO A 96 -3.50 4.09 -20.67
CA PRO A 96 -3.73 3.66 -22.05
C PRO A 96 -3.17 4.63 -23.09
N ASN A 97 -3.03 5.91 -22.75
CA ASN A 97 -2.48 6.93 -23.65
C ASN A 97 -0.94 6.99 -23.62
N LEU A 98 -0.31 6.43 -22.57
CA LEU A 98 1.14 6.50 -22.34
C LEU A 98 1.87 5.21 -22.72
N LEU A 99 1.19 4.06 -22.70
CA LEU A 99 1.74 2.79 -23.14
C LEU A 99 1.34 2.53 -24.59
N PRO A 100 2.25 2.60 -25.58
CA PRO A 100 2.07 1.94 -26.87
C PRO A 100 2.18 0.41 -26.68
N LEU A 101 1.37 -0.16 -25.79
CA LEU A 101 1.16 -1.60 -25.76
C LEU A 101 0.23 -1.93 -26.91
N GLY A 102 0.86 -2.13 -28.07
CA GLY A 102 0.33 -2.79 -29.25
C GLY A 102 -1.16 -2.64 -29.46
N LYS A 103 -1.57 -1.65 -30.25
CA LYS A 103 -2.68 -1.88 -31.16
C LYS A 103 -2.32 -3.12 -31.98
N SER A 104 -2.71 -4.32 -31.56
CA SER A 104 -2.93 -5.39 -32.51
C SER A 104 -4.08 -4.89 -33.38
N SER A 105 -3.69 -4.37 -34.54
CA SER A 105 -4.57 -3.92 -35.59
C SER A 105 -5.71 -4.94 -35.76
N PRO A 106 -6.98 -4.51 -35.87
CA PRO A 106 -8.02 -5.43 -36.31
C PRO A 106 -7.59 -5.99 -37.67
N ALA A 107 -7.44 -7.31 -37.74
CA ALA A 107 -7.30 -7.99 -39.01
C ALA A 107 -8.55 -7.66 -39.82
N LYS A 108 -8.33 -7.02 -40.96
CA LYS A 108 -9.33 -6.67 -41.96
C LYS A 108 -10.15 -7.93 -42.31
N PRO A 109 -11.48 -7.89 -42.37
CA PRO A 109 -12.24 -9.01 -42.91
C PRO A 109 -11.84 -9.19 -44.37
N GLU A 110 -11.22 -10.33 -44.67
CA GLU A 110 -11.10 -10.84 -46.03
C GLU A 110 -12.44 -11.46 -46.41
N ASN A 111 -12.85 -11.13 -47.62
CA ASN A 111 -14.17 -11.30 -48.20
C ASN A 111 -14.35 -12.67 -48.84
#